data_AF-A0A8J6FP19-F1
#
_entry.id   AF-A0A8J6FP19-F1
#
_cell.length_a   1.000
_cell.length_b   1.000
_cell.length_c   1.000
_cell.angle_alpha   90.00
_cell.angle_beta   90.00
_cell.angle_gamma   90.00
#
_symmetry.space_group_name_H-M   'P 1'
#
loop_
_entity.id
_entity.type
_entity.pdbx_description
1 polymer ?
#
loop_
_entity_poly.entity_id
_entity_poly.type
_entity_poly.pdbx_seq_one_letter_code
_entity_poly.pdbx_strand_id
1 'polypeptide(L)'
;MFTGRLVARLLQPVCSTEVISPALTKHYSRMTSEAHLLTSEERTQAVQELRSLGWEEITARDAIYKEFVFKTFNQAFGFMTRVALQAEKMNHHPEWFNVYNKVQITLTTHDCGKLTRKDVKLAHFIEKVATS
;
A
#
# COMPACT_ATOMS: atom_id res chain seq x y z
N MET A 1 55.00 -20.93 -38.24
CA MET A 1 54.06 -20.26 -39.17
C MET A 1 52.75 -21.03 -39.11
N PHE A 2 51.74 -20.46 -38.45
CA PHE A 2 50.40 -21.07 -38.31
C PHE A 2 49.51 -20.62 -39.46
N THR A 3 48.81 -21.55 -40.11
CA THR A 3 47.77 -21.25 -41.10
C THR A 3 46.38 -21.58 -40.54
N GLY A 4 45.57 -20.52 -40.44
CA GLY A 4 44.12 -20.42 -40.65
C GLY A 4 43.17 -21.52 -40.16
N ARG A 5 42.28 -21.14 -39.23
CA ARG A 5 40.93 -21.69 -39.13
C ARG A 5 39.92 -20.56 -38.98
N LEU A 6 38.98 -20.48 -39.91
CA LEU A 6 37.74 -19.72 -39.78
C LEU A 6 36.59 -20.68 -40.05
N VAL A 7 35.73 -20.92 -39.06
CA VAL A 7 34.30 -21.13 -39.29
C VAL A 7 33.55 -20.59 -38.07
N ALA A 8 32.71 -19.60 -38.29
CA ALA A 8 31.76 -19.09 -37.31
C ALA A 8 30.55 -20.03 -37.20
N ARG A 9 30.03 -20.23 -35.98
CA ARG A 9 28.63 -20.64 -35.77
C ARG A 9 28.14 -20.09 -34.42
N LEU A 10 27.05 -19.32 -34.48
CA LEU A 10 26.28 -18.83 -33.34
C LEU A 10 25.79 -19.99 -32.46
N LEU A 11 25.62 -19.73 -31.16
CA LEU A 11 24.47 -20.06 -30.29
C LEU A 11 24.76 -19.64 -28.83
N GLN A 12 24.09 -18.59 -28.34
CA GLN A 12 23.69 -18.46 -26.92
C GLN A 12 22.28 -19.12 -26.78
N PRO A 13 21.60 -19.20 -25.61
CA PRO A 13 21.97 -19.09 -24.17
C PRO A 13 21.30 -20.23 -23.31
N VAL A 14 21.37 -20.16 -21.97
CA VAL A 14 20.24 -20.17 -20.97
C VAL A 14 20.79 -20.53 -19.58
N CYS A 15 20.84 -19.55 -18.67
CA CYS A 15 20.86 -19.80 -17.23
C CYS A 15 19.40 -19.72 -16.77
N SER A 16 18.88 -20.86 -16.32
CA SER A 16 17.46 -21.16 -16.15
C SER A 16 16.75 -20.17 -15.23
N THR A 17 15.70 -19.55 -15.76
CA THR A 17 14.59 -19.05 -14.97
C THR A 17 13.93 -20.26 -14.29
N GLU A 18 14.24 -20.51 -13.03
CA GLU A 18 13.41 -21.41 -12.23
C GLU A 18 12.04 -20.77 -12.06
N VAL A 19 11.03 -21.43 -12.64
CA VAL A 19 9.63 -21.10 -12.47
C VAL A 19 9.27 -21.37 -11.02
N ILE A 20 9.18 -20.31 -10.21
CA ILE A 20 8.71 -20.43 -8.82
C ILE A 20 7.29 -21.00 -8.86
N SER A 21 7.09 -22.14 -8.19
CA SER A 21 5.80 -22.84 -8.14
C SER A 21 4.71 -21.95 -7.52
N PRO A 22 3.46 -21.95 -8.04
CA PRO A 22 2.35 -21.18 -7.49
C PRO A 22 2.13 -21.39 -5.98
N ALA A 23 2.47 -22.57 -5.47
CA ALA A 23 2.40 -22.89 -4.04
C ALA A 23 3.45 -22.13 -3.21
N LEU A 24 4.68 -21.98 -3.73
CA LEU A 24 5.75 -21.22 -3.09
C LEU A 24 5.47 -19.71 -3.14
N THR A 25 4.94 -19.21 -4.25
CA THR A 25 4.52 -17.80 -4.38
C THR A 25 3.40 -17.46 -3.40
N LYS A 26 2.40 -18.33 -3.26
CA LYS A 26 1.30 -18.16 -2.29
C LYS A 26 1.80 -18.24 -0.84
N HIS A 27 2.73 -19.14 -0.54
CA HIS A 27 3.30 -19.26 0.80
C HIS A 27 4.16 -18.04 1.17
N TYR A 28 4.98 -17.54 0.24
CA TYR A 28 5.77 -16.33 0.42
C TYR A 28 4.89 -15.08 0.59
N SER A 29 3.83 -14.95 -0.21
CA SER A 29 2.82 -13.89 -0.07
C SER A 29 2.08 -13.95 1.28
N ARG A 30 1.89 -15.16 1.84
CA ARG A 30 1.27 -15.35 3.15
C ARG A 30 2.20 -14.97 4.31
N MET A 31 3.48 -15.31 4.23
CA MET A 31 4.46 -14.89 5.24
C MET A 31 4.68 -13.38 5.27
N THR A 32 4.73 -12.74 4.09
CA THR A 32 4.90 -11.28 3.99
C THR A 32 3.66 -10.52 4.46
N SER A 33 2.46 -11.08 4.29
CA SER A 33 1.23 -10.49 4.83
C SER A 33 1.11 -10.63 6.36
N GLU A 34 1.53 -11.76 6.95
CA GLU A 34 1.51 -11.94 8.41
C GLU A 34 2.39 -10.94 9.16
N ALA A 35 3.53 -10.55 8.60
CA ALA A 35 4.42 -9.53 9.17
C ALA A 35 3.78 -8.13 9.31
N HIS A 36 2.68 -7.88 8.61
CA HIS A 36 1.97 -6.60 8.65
C HIS A 36 0.71 -6.61 9.51
N LEU A 37 0.24 -7.79 9.93
CA LEU A 37 -0.95 -7.90 10.77
C LEU A 37 -0.74 -7.22 12.13
N LEU A 38 -1.83 -6.67 12.66
CA LEU A 38 -1.89 -6.14 14.01
C LEU A 38 -2.32 -7.25 14.96
N THR A 39 -1.69 -7.34 16.14
CA THR A 39 -2.28 -8.12 17.23
C THR A 39 -3.59 -7.46 17.70
N SER A 40 -4.40 -8.17 18.49
CA SER A 40 -5.64 -7.61 19.05
C SER A 40 -5.38 -6.34 19.88
N GLU A 41 -4.31 -6.35 20.67
CA GLU A 41 -3.89 -5.21 21.50
C GLU A 41 -3.40 -4.05 20.63
N GLU A 42 -2.52 -4.32 19.66
CA GLU A 42 -2.03 -3.28 18.74
C GLU A 42 -3.16 -2.66 17.93
N ARG A 43 -4.13 -3.47 17.47
CA ARG A 43 -5.31 -2.97 16.76
C ARG A 43 -6.13 -2.06 17.66
N THR A 44 -6.40 -2.48 18.89
CA THR A 44 -7.20 -1.69 19.85
C THR A 44 -6.54 -0.35 20.12
N GLN A 45 -5.23 -0.35 20.39
CA GLN A 45 -4.46 0.87 20.62
C GLN A 45 -4.45 1.79 19.39
N ALA A 46 -4.14 1.25 18.20
CA ALA A 46 -4.07 2.03 16.97
C ALA A 46 -5.44 2.66 16.61
N VAL A 47 -6.52 1.90 16.78
CA VAL A 47 -7.87 2.41 16.53
C VAL A 47 -8.24 3.50 17.54
N GLN A 48 -7.93 3.33 18.82
CA GLN A 48 -8.19 4.36 19.83
C GLN A 48 -7.43 5.66 19.53
N GLU A 49 -6.17 5.56 19.11
CA GLU A 49 -5.37 6.70 18.69
C GLU A 49 -5.98 7.40 17.47
N LEU A 50 -6.28 6.65 16.41
CA LEU A 50 -6.86 7.20 15.18
C LEU A 50 -8.26 7.81 15.42
N ARG A 51 -9.05 7.24 16.34
CA ARG A 51 -10.30 7.85 16.81
C ARG A 51 -10.12 9.23 17.42
N SER A 52 -9.06 9.43 18.21
CA SER A 52 -8.74 10.76 18.76
C SER A 52 -8.42 11.79 17.67
N LEU A 53 -8.02 11.32 16.49
CA LEU A 53 -7.77 12.13 15.30
C LEU A 53 -9.01 12.26 14.39
N GLY A 54 -10.16 11.71 14.78
CA GLY A 54 -11.42 11.78 14.01
C GLY A 54 -11.59 10.70 12.95
N TRP A 55 -10.83 9.61 13.00
CA TRP A 55 -11.11 8.42 12.21
C TRP A 55 -12.16 7.54 12.88
N GLU A 56 -12.99 6.89 12.08
CA GLU A 56 -14.07 6.01 12.53
C GLU A 56 -13.87 4.60 12.02
N GLU A 57 -14.23 3.58 12.81
CA GLU A 57 -14.27 2.20 12.32
C GLU A 57 -15.54 1.98 11.48
N ILE A 58 -15.41 1.27 10.35
CA ILE A 58 -16.56 0.86 9.56
C ILE A 58 -17.18 -0.42 10.16
N THR A 59 -18.49 -0.42 10.42
CA THR A 59 -19.16 -1.58 11.05
C THR A 59 -19.21 -2.82 10.15
N ALA A 60 -19.32 -2.64 8.83
CA ALA A 60 -19.52 -3.73 7.88
C ALA A 60 -18.23 -4.48 7.47
N ARG A 61 -17.05 -3.91 7.72
CA ARG A 61 -15.74 -4.49 7.36
C ARG A 61 -14.63 -3.91 8.21
N ASP A 62 -13.52 -4.65 8.36
CA ASP A 62 -12.37 -4.21 9.15
C ASP A 62 -11.56 -3.14 8.40
N ALA A 63 -12.00 -1.89 8.55
CA ALA A 63 -11.50 -0.71 7.88
C ALA A 63 -11.73 0.54 8.76
N ILE A 64 -10.99 1.60 8.47
CA ILE A 64 -11.16 2.92 9.08
C ILE A 64 -11.51 3.98 8.03
N TYR A 65 -12.28 4.98 8.43
CA TYR A 65 -12.83 6.01 7.57
C TYR A 65 -12.61 7.41 8.16
N LYS A 66 -12.38 8.41 7.30
CA LYS A 66 -12.44 9.83 7.67
C LYS A 66 -12.77 10.72 6.48
N GLU A 67 -13.57 11.78 6.72
CA GLU A 67 -13.78 12.87 5.76
C GLU A 67 -12.85 14.06 6.08
N PHE A 68 -12.14 14.54 5.07
CA PHE A 68 -11.33 15.76 5.12
C PHE A 68 -12.01 16.86 4.31
N VAL A 69 -12.09 18.07 4.88
CA VAL A 69 -12.72 19.24 4.24
C VAL A 69 -11.69 20.37 4.13
N PHE A 70 -11.45 20.83 2.90
CA PHE A 70 -10.50 21.89 2.56
C PHE A 70 -11.22 23.18 2.16
N LYS A 71 -10.50 24.28 1.91
CA LYS A 71 -11.13 25.53 1.46
C LYS A 71 -11.52 25.50 -0.03
N THR A 72 -10.73 24.80 -0.85
CA THR A 72 -10.89 24.78 -2.31
C THR A 72 -10.55 23.39 -2.86
N PHE A 73 -10.98 23.13 -4.10
CA PHE A 73 -10.58 21.93 -4.83
C PHE A 73 -9.06 21.83 -5.02
N ASN A 74 -8.38 22.95 -5.30
CA ASN A 74 -6.93 22.94 -5.49
C ASN A 74 -6.20 22.43 -4.23
N GLN A 75 -6.61 22.89 -3.05
CA GLN A 75 -6.06 22.39 -1.77
C GLN A 75 -6.34 20.90 -1.57
N ALA A 76 -7.58 20.45 -1.82
CA ALA A 76 -7.95 19.04 -1.72
C ALA A 76 -7.10 18.16 -2.65
N PHE A 77 -6.93 18.57 -3.90
CA PHE A 77 -6.16 17.80 -4.89
C PHE A 77 -4.65 17.84 -4.61
N GLY A 78 -4.11 18.94 -4.09
CA GLY A 78 -2.73 19.02 -3.61
C GLY A 78 -2.47 18.07 -2.43
N PHE A 79 -3.41 18.00 -1.48
CA PHE A 79 -3.40 17.00 -0.41
C PHE A 79 -3.42 15.57 -0.98
N MET A 80 -4.36 15.27 -1.88
CA MET A 80 -4.48 13.96 -2.53
C MET A 80 -3.20 13.56 -3.26
N THR A 81 -2.55 14.49 -3.96
CA THR A 81 -1.29 14.23 -4.69
C THR A 81 -0.18 13.78 -3.73
N ARG A 82 -0.04 14.43 -2.57
CA ARG A 82 0.95 14.05 -1.56
C ARG A 82 0.66 12.67 -0.97
N VAL A 83 -0.62 12.35 -0.73
CA VAL A 83 -1.05 11.02 -0.27
C VAL A 83 -0.76 9.95 -1.33
N ALA A 84 -1.02 10.22 -2.61
CA ALA A 84 -0.75 9.30 -3.71
C ALA A 84 0.75 8.96 -3.82
N LEU A 85 1.65 9.95 -3.70
CA LEU A 85 3.09 9.71 -3.71
C LEU A 85 3.56 8.80 -2.57
N GLN A 86 2.98 8.97 -1.38
CA GLN A 86 3.29 8.11 -0.24
C GLN A 86 2.68 6.71 -0.39
N ALA A 87 1.46 6.61 -0.92
CA ALA A 87 0.80 5.34 -1.21
C ALA A 87 1.64 4.48 -2.16
N GLU A 88 2.16 5.08 -3.25
CA GLU A 88 3.08 4.40 -4.18
C GLU A 88 4.36 3.94 -3.48
N LYS A 89 4.99 4.81 -2.66
CA LYS A 89 6.19 4.44 -1.91
C LYS A 89 5.95 3.28 -0.93
N MET A 90 4.75 3.18 -0.36
CA MET A 90 4.36 2.13 0.57
C MET A 90 3.84 0.87 -0.14
N ASN A 91 3.56 0.94 -1.44
CA ASN A 91 2.75 -0.03 -2.16
C ASN A 91 1.49 -0.39 -1.35
N HIS A 92 0.74 0.66 -0.97
CA HIS A 92 -0.48 0.58 -0.16
C HIS A 92 -1.38 1.77 -0.48
N HIS A 93 -2.53 1.51 -1.09
CA HIS A 93 -3.38 2.55 -1.66
C HIS A 93 -4.66 2.76 -0.85
N PRO A 94 -5.12 4.01 -0.69
CA PRO A 94 -6.40 4.28 -0.07
C PRO A 94 -7.55 3.97 -1.03
N GLU A 95 -8.72 3.66 -0.47
CA GLU A 95 -9.98 3.87 -1.17
C GLU A 95 -10.44 5.29 -0.88
N TRP A 96 -10.80 6.07 -1.90
CA TRP A 96 -11.29 7.43 -1.65
C TRP A 96 -12.36 7.90 -2.62
N PHE A 97 -13.10 8.92 -2.19
CA PHE A 97 -14.07 9.64 -2.98
C PHE A 97 -13.83 11.15 -2.78
N ASN A 98 -13.80 11.91 -3.87
CA ASN A 98 -13.58 13.35 -3.81
C ASN A 98 -14.69 14.10 -4.56
N VAL A 99 -15.27 15.10 -3.89
CA VAL A 99 -16.18 16.07 -4.49
C VAL A 99 -15.73 17.47 -4.06
N TYR A 100 -15.22 18.24 -5.01
CA TYR A 100 -14.71 19.59 -4.78
C TYR A 100 -13.71 19.63 -3.60
N ASN A 101 -14.05 20.30 -2.51
CA ASN A 101 -13.18 20.48 -1.35
C ASN A 101 -13.27 19.35 -0.31
N LYS A 102 -14.04 18.28 -0.56
CA LYS A 102 -14.20 17.15 0.37
C LYS A 102 -13.50 15.90 -0.15
N VAL A 103 -12.72 15.25 0.70
CA VAL A 103 -12.05 13.98 0.41
C VAL A 103 -12.41 12.97 1.48
N GLN A 104 -13.16 11.95 1.10
CA GLN A 104 -13.54 10.84 1.95
C GLN A 104 -12.55 9.70 1.74
N ILE A 105 -11.92 9.22 2.80
CA ILE A 105 -10.88 8.19 2.72
C ILE A 105 -11.28 7.00 3.57
N THR A 106 -11.20 5.81 2.98
CA THR A 106 -11.26 4.52 3.69
C THR A 106 -9.93 3.79 3.55
N LEU A 107 -9.44 3.22 4.64
CA LEU A 107 -8.22 2.41 4.67
C LEU A 107 -8.51 0.99 5.18
N THR A 108 -8.06 0.01 4.40
CA THR A 108 -8.03 -1.41 4.74
C THR A 108 -7.00 -2.09 3.84
N THR A 109 -6.46 -3.23 4.27
CA THR A 109 -5.56 -4.02 3.44
C THR A 109 -6.34 -5.09 2.69
N HIS A 110 -6.52 -4.90 1.38
CA HIS A 110 -7.32 -5.79 0.52
C HIS A 110 -6.87 -7.25 0.54
N ASP A 111 -5.55 -7.50 0.57
CA ASP A 111 -4.97 -8.85 0.52
C ASP A 111 -5.47 -9.76 1.66
N CYS A 112 -5.72 -9.18 2.84
CA CYS A 112 -6.19 -9.90 4.01
C CYS A 112 -7.60 -9.49 4.48
N GLY A 113 -8.21 -8.50 3.84
CA GLY A 113 -9.53 -7.96 4.18
C GLY A 113 -9.62 -7.37 5.59
N LYS A 114 -8.49 -6.89 6.12
CA LYS A 114 -8.34 -6.45 7.51
C LYS A 114 -7.48 -5.21 7.65
N LEU A 115 -7.60 -4.53 8.78
CA LEU A 115 -6.73 -3.41 9.14
C LEU A 115 -5.33 -3.93 9.52
N THR A 116 -4.30 -3.31 8.95
CA THR A 116 -2.91 -3.69 9.18
C THR A 116 -2.06 -2.49 9.60
N ARG A 117 -0.79 -2.74 9.93
CA ARG A 117 0.19 -1.66 10.19
C ARG A 117 0.35 -0.72 8.99
N LYS A 118 0.09 -1.16 7.76
CA LYS A 118 0.18 -0.30 6.56
C LYS A 118 -0.92 0.76 6.57
N ASP A 119 -2.14 0.36 6.93
CA ASP A 119 -3.29 1.26 7.05
C ASP A 119 -3.02 2.34 8.11
N VAL A 120 -2.56 1.92 9.30
CA VAL A 120 -2.24 2.83 10.41
C VAL A 120 -1.14 3.83 10.00
N LYS A 121 -0.06 3.34 9.37
CA LYS A 121 1.04 4.21 8.89
C LYS A 121 0.56 5.23 7.85
N LEU A 122 -0.29 4.81 6.91
CA LEU A 122 -0.81 5.70 5.88
C LEU A 122 -1.77 6.73 6.49
N ALA A 123 -2.62 6.32 7.46
CA ALA A 123 -3.50 7.22 8.20
C ALA A 123 -2.72 8.35 8.90
N HIS A 124 -1.65 8.03 9.63
CA HIS A 124 -0.80 9.06 10.27
C HIS A 124 -0.12 9.98 9.26
N PHE A 125 0.33 9.45 8.12
CA PHE A 125 0.87 10.29 7.06
C PHE A 125 -0.18 11.25 6.51
N ILE A 126 -1.41 10.76 6.27
CA ILE A 126 -2.55 11.55 5.83
C ILE A 126 -2.81 12.71 6.81
N GLU A 127 -2.84 12.46 8.12
CA GLU A 127 -3.00 13.51 9.14
C GLU A 127 -1.92 14.58 9.07
N LYS A 128 -0.65 14.16 8.90
CA LYS A 128 0.47 15.09 8.75
C LYS A 128 0.33 15.96 7.51
N VAL A 129 -0.16 15.40 6.40
CA VAL A 129 -0.38 16.14 5.15
C VAL A 129 -1.56 17.10 5.27
N ALA A 130 -2.66 16.67 5.92
CA ALA A 130 -3.87 17.47 6.09
C ALA A 130 -3.67 18.72 6.97
N THR A 131 -2.66 18.69 7.84
CA THR A 131 -2.32 19.79 8.76
C THR A 131 -1.20 20.71 8.26
N SER A 132 -0.66 20.47 7.05
CA SER A 132 0.37 21.32 6.42
C SER A 132 -0.26 22.48 5.64
#